data_AF-A0A2K3UXA2-F1
#
_entry.id   AF-A0A2K3UXA2-F1
#
_cell.length_a   1.000
_cell.length_b   1.000
_cell.length_c   1.000
_cell.angle_alpha   90.00
_cell.angle_beta   90.00
_cell.angle_gamma   90.00
#
_symmetry.space_group_name_H-M   'P 1'
#
loop_
_entity.id
_entity.type
_entity.pdbx_description
1 polymer ?
#
loop_
_entity_poly.entity_id
_entity_poly.type
_entity_poly.pdbx_seq_one_letter_code
_entity_poly.pdbx_strand_id
1 'polypeptide(L)'
;MDVSSRVLSELASREAALDAQIEAARVQAQQTVDAAQAQAAGIIRDAEAQVKAMQAEHEQKLSAEMQQIRAQARAEAGIQAEQTRGRAQARLDQAVDTIMRAVLP
;
A
#
# COMPACT_ATOMS: atom_id res chain seq x y z
N MET A 1 17.90 58.32 51.35
CA MET A 1 18.05 57.49 50.14
C MET A 1 17.68 56.07 50.54
N ASP A 2 16.39 55.80 50.44
CA ASP A 2 15.66 54.86 51.29
C ASP A 2 15.76 53.41 50.82
N VAL A 3 15.90 52.51 51.79
CA VAL A 3 15.94 51.04 51.61
C VAL A 3 14.76 50.55 50.74
N SER A 4 13.59 51.19 50.87
CA SER A 4 12.40 50.92 50.07
C SER A 4 12.61 51.12 48.56
N SER A 5 13.39 52.13 48.14
CA SER A 5 13.68 52.38 46.72
C SER A 5 14.57 51.28 46.11
N ARG A 6 15.50 50.74 46.91
CA ARG A 6 16.40 49.67 46.50
C ARG A 6 15.65 48.34 46.37
N VAL A 7 14.74 48.04 47.30
CA VAL A 7 13.85 46.87 47.24
C VAL A 7 12.92 46.94 46.02
N LEU A 8 12.34 48.11 45.71
CA LEU A 8 11.50 48.28 44.52
C LEU A 8 12.28 48.09 43.22
N SER A 9 13.52 48.61 43.16
CA SER A 9 14.38 48.41 41.98
C SER A 9 14.80 46.94 41.80
N GLU A 10 15.04 46.23 42.91
CA GLU A 10 15.35 44.79 42.86
C GLU A 10 14.13 43.97 42.44
N LEU A 11 12.94 44.31 42.95
CA LEU A 11 11.70 43.65 42.53
C LEU A 11 11.42 43.86 41.04
N ALA A 12 11.53 45.10 40.55
CA ALA A 12 11.34 45.41 39.14
C ALA A 12 12.36 44.69 38.24
N SER A 13 13.61 44.55 38.70
CA SER A 13 14.63 43.79 37.96
C SER A 13 14.33 42.29 37.91
N ARG A 14 13.79 41.73 38.99
CA ARG A 14 13.39 40.32 39.05
C ARG A 14 12.13 40.04 38.22
N GLU A 15 11.17 40.97 38.23
CA GLU A 15 9.96 40.89 37.40
C GLU A 15 10.32 40.91 35.91
N ALA A 16 11.15 41.86 35.47
CA ALA A 16 11.62 41.90 34.09
C ALA A 16 12.40 40.63 33.67
N ALA A 17 13.19 40.06 34.59
CA ALA A 17 13.92 38.82 34.33
C ALA A 17 12.99 37.59 34.25
N LEU A 18 11.89 37.57 35.03
CA LEU A 18 10.88 36.52 34.98
C LEU A 18 10.05 36.62 33.69
N ASP A 19 9.64 37.83 33.29
CA ASP A 19 8.91 38.06 32.04
C ASP A 19 9.74 37.63 30.83
N ALA A 20 11.03 37.98 30.80
CA ALA A 20 11.94 37.53 29.74
C ALA A 20 12.07 36.00 29.70
N GLN A 21 12.09 35.33 30.85
CA GLN A 21 12.11 33.85 30.92
C GLN A 21 10.80 33.23 30.43
N ILE A 22 9.66 33.83 30.77
CA ILE A 22 8.34 33.36 30.30
C ILE A 22 8.25 33.47 28.79
N GLU A 23 8.65 34.60 28.21
CA GLU A 23 8.63 34.79 26.76
C GLU A 23 9.61 33.84 26.05
N ALA A 24 10.82 33.65 26.59
CA ALA A 24 11.75 32.66 26.06
C ALA A 24 11.16 31.23 26.10
N ALA A 25 10.53 30.85 27.21
CA ALA A 25 9.88 29.55 27.35
C ALA A 25 8.70 29.37 26.38
N ARG A 26 7.90 30.43 26.15
CA ARG A 26 6.80 30.42 25.16
C ARG A 26 7.32 30.23 23.75
N VAL A 27 8.36 30.96 23.35
CA VAL A 27 8.98 30.81 22.03
C VAL A 27 9.55 29.41 21.85
N GLN A 28 10.24 28.87 22.85
CA GLN A 28 10.79 27.52 22.80
C GLN A 28 9.69 26.45 22.71
N ALA A 29 8.60 26.60 23.46
CA ALA A 29 7.45 25.72 23.37
C ALA A 29 6.82 25.75 21.98
N GLN A 30 6.63 26.94 21.40
CA GLN A 30 6.09 27.08 20.05
C GLN A 30 6.99 26.41 19.01
N GLN A 31 8.31 26.65 19.05
CA GLN A 31 9.26 26.01 18.15
C GLN A 31 9.23 24.48 18.25
N THR A 32 9.07 23.96 19.47
CA THR A 32 8.97 22.51 19.71
C THR A 32 7.70 21.94 19.08
N VAL A 33 6.57 22.64 19.23
CA VAL A 33 5.30 22.24 18.62
C VAL A 33 5.39 22.29 17.10
N ASP A 34 5.94 23.37 16.53
CA ASP A 34 6.09 23.53 15.08
C ASP A 34 6.98 22.43 14.49
N ALA A 35 8.08 22.10 15.17
CA ALA A 35 8.96 21.00 14.77
C ALA A 35 8.24 19.65 14.81
N ALA A 36 7.46 19.38 15.87
CA ALA A 36 6.68 18.15 15.98
C ALA A 36 5.59 18.06 14.90
N GLN A 37 4.92 19.16 14.57
CA GLN A 37 3.93 19.21 13.50
C GLN A 37 4.57 18.96 12.13
N ALA A 38 5.73 19.56 11.86
CA ALA A 38 6.47 19.33 10.61
C ALA A 38 6.89 17.86 10.47
N GLN A 39 7.35 17.24 11.57
CA GLN A 39 7.68 15.81 11.58
C GLN A 39 6.46 14.94 11.35
N ALA A 40 5.34 15.21 12.02
CA ALA A 40 4.09 14.47 11.83
C ALA A 40 3.59 14.58 10.37
N ALA A 41 3.64 15.78 9.77
CA ALA A 41 3.30 15.99 8.37
C ALA A 41 4.27 15.27 7.41
N GLY A 42 5.54 15.12 7.79
CA GLY A 42 6.51 14.27 7.08
C GLY A 42 6.08 12.80 7.10
N ILE A 43 5.83 12.26 8.28
CA ILE A 43 5.43 10.86 8.49
C ILE A 43 4.17 10.51 7.68
N ILE A 44 3.16 11.39 7.67
CA ILE A 44 1.93 11.14 6.90
C ILE A 44 2.22 11.10 5.40
N ARG A 45 3.02 12.04 4.87
CA ARG A 45 3.38 12.05 3.45
C ARG A 45 4.17 10.81 3.04
N ASP A 46 5.09 10.37 3.88
CA ASP A 46 5.90 9.18 3.63
C ASP A 46 5.04 7.91 3.67
N ALA A 47 4.11 7.83 4.63
CA ALA A 47 3.15 6.72 4.71
C ALA A 47 2.22 6.68 3.48
N GLU A 48 1.71 7.82 3.03
CA GLU A 48 0.89 7.90 1.81
C GLU A 48 1.68 7.48 0.56
N ALA A 49 2.94 7.89 0.45
CA ALA A 49 3.81 7.47 -0.65
C ALA A 49 4.06 5.96 -0.62
N GLN A 50 4.30 5.38 0.55
CA GLN A 50 4.48 3.95 0.73
C GLN A 50 3.22 3.16 0.36
N VAL A 51 2.04 3.61 0.78
CA VAL A 51 0.77 2.97 0.42
C VAL A 51 0.55 3.00 -1.09
N LYS A 52 0.82 4.14 -1.75
CA LYS A 52 0.71 4.24 -3.22
C LYS A 52 1.67 3.31 -3.94
N ALA A 53 2.92 3.22 -3.48
CA ALA A 53 3.90 2.30 -4.05
C ALA A 53 3.46 0.84 -3.89
N MET A 54 2.99 0.46 -2.70
CA MET A 54 2.48 -0.89 -2.42
C MET A 54 1.24 -1.22 -3.26
N GLN A 55 0.33 -0.27 -3.45
CA GLN A 55 -0.84 -0.46 -4.32
C GLN A 55 -0.44 -0.70 -5.77
N ALA A 56 0.51 0.09 -6.30
CA ALA A 56 1.00 -0.08 -7.66
C ALA A 56 1.70 -1.42 -7.87
N GLU A 57 2.53 -1.86 -6.91
CA GLU A 57 3.19 -3.17 -6.94
C GLU A 57 2.15 -4.30 -6.90
N HIS A 58 1.14 -4.17 -6.03
CA HIS A 58 0.08 -5.16 -5.92
C HIS A 58 -0.75 -5.28 -7.20
N GLU A 59 -1.10 -4.16 -7.84
CA GLU A 59 -1.83 -4.16 -9.11
C GLU A 59 -1.02 -4.80 -10.24
N GLN A 60 0.29 -4.52 -10.31
CA GLN A 60 1.18 -5.17 -11.27
C GLN A 60 1.24 -6.69 -11.05
N LYS A 61 1.39 -7.11 -9.78
CA LYS A 61 1.41 -8.53 -9.42
C LYS A 61 0.09 -9.23 -9.77
N LEU A 62 -1.05 -8.63 -9.42
CA LEU A 62 -2.37 -9.16 -9.77
C LEU A 62 -2.57 -9.28 -11.27
N SER A 63 -2.15 -8.28 -12.05
CA SER A 63 -2.22 -8.33 -13.52
C SER A 63 -1.38 -9.48 -14.08
N ALA A 64 -0.16 -9.66 -13.57
CA ALA A 64 0.73 -10.74 -13.98
C ALA A 64 0.15 -12.12 -13.62
N GLU A 65 -0.36 -12.30 -12.40
CA GLU A 65 -1.01 -13.54 -11.96
C GLU A 65 -2.26 -13.85 -12.78
N MET A 66 -3.11 -12.85 -13.07
CA MET A 66 -4.27 -13.03 -13.95
C MET A 66 -3.89 -13.47 -15.35
N GLN A 67 -2.81 -12.92 -15.92
CA GLN A 67 -2.32 -13.33 -17.23
C GLN A 67 -1.81 -14.78 -17.20
N GLN A 68 -1.08 -15.16 -16.15
CA GLN A 68 -0.60 -16.54 -15.98
C GLN A 68 -1.76 -17.53 -15.83
N ILE A 69 -2.75 -17.22 -15.00
CA ILE A 69 -3.95 -18.06 -14.82
C ILE A 69 -4.70 -18.22 -16.14
N ARG A 70 -4.89 -17.13 -16.90
CA ARG A 70 -5.53 -17.20 -18.22
C ARG A 70 -4.74 -18.04 -19.22
N ALA A 71 -3.41 -17.93 -19.22
CA ALA A 71 -2.55 -18.73 -20.09
C ALA A 71 -2.64 -20.23 -19.74
N GLN A 72 -2.58 -20.56 -18.45
CA GLN A 72 -2.74 -21.93 -17.96
C GLN A 72 -4.11 -22.51 -18.31
N ALA A 73 -5.19 -21.77 -18.04
CA ALA A 73 -6.55 -22.21 -18.37
C ALA A 73 -6.73 -22.46 -19.88
N ARG A 74 -6.13 -21.63 -20.75
CA ARG A 74 -6.13 -21.86 -22.20
C ARG A 74 -5.36 -23.11 -22.60
N ALA A 75 -4.20 -23.35 -21.99
CA ALA A 75 -3.42 -24.55 -22.25
C ALA A 75 -4.18 -25.82 -21.82
N GLU A 76 -4.77 -25.82 -20.62
CA GLU A 76 -5.59 -26.92 -20.11
C GLU A 76 -6.81 -27.18 -20.99
N ALA A 77 -7.53 -26.12 -21.40
CA ALA A 77 -8.66 -26.24 -22.32
C ALA A 77 -8.24 -26.83 -23.67
N GLY A 78 -7.07 -26.44 -24.20
CA GLY A 78 -6.51 -27.02 -25.41
C GLY A 78 -6.22 -28.52 -25.27
N ILE A 79 -5.60 -28.93 -24.16
CA ILE A 79 -5.33 -30.34 -23.85
C ILE A 79 -6.64 -31.13 -23.77
N GLN A 80 -7.65 -30.60 -23.07
CA GLN A 80 -8.96 -31.25 -22.94
C GLN A 80 -9.69 -31.37 -24.29
N ALA A 81 -9.59 -30.36 -25.15
CA ALA A 81 -10.18 -30.38 -26.48
C ALA A 81 -9.53 -31.46 -27.37
N GLU A 82 -8.20 -31.57 -27.36
CA GLU A 82 -7.48 -32.61 -28.12
C GLU A 82 -7.78 -34.00 -27.59
N GLN A 83 -7.81 -34.19 -26.26
CA GLN A 83 -8.22 -35.47 -25.66
C GLN A 83 -9.65 -35.86 -26.05
N THR A 84 -10.57 -34.90 -26.06
CA THR A 84 -11.97 -35.14 -26.45
C THR A 84 -12.06 -35.51 -27.93
N ARG A 85 -11.33 -34.78 -28.80
CA ARG A 85 -11.24 -35.09 -30.24
C ARG A 85 -10.68 -36.49 -30.48
N GLY A 86 -9.59 -36.85 -29.81
CA GLY A 86 -8.98 -38.19 -29.92
C GLY A 86 -9.94 -39.31 -29.49
N ARG A 87 -10.66 -39.13 -28.38
CA ARG A 87 -11.68 -40.10 -27.93
C ARG A 87 -12.86 -40.20 -28.91
N ALA A 88 -13.29 -39.07 -29.47
CA ALA A 88 -14.37 -39.05 -30.45
C ALA A 88 -13.97 -39.76 -31.75
N GLN A 89 -12.74 -39.53 -32.25
CA GLN A 89 -12.22 -40.20 -33.44
C GLN A 89 -12.15 -41.72 -33.25
N ALA A 90 -11.61 -42.19 -32.13
CA ALA A 90 -11.54 -43.62 -31.83
C ALA A 90 -12.94 -44.29 -31.79
N ARG A 91 -13.94 -43.59 -31.24
CA ARG A 91 -15.33 -44.08 -31.24
C ARG A 91 -15.97 -44.06 -32.62
N LEU A 92 -15.67 -43.06 -33.44
CA LEU A 92 -16.14 -42.99 -34.82
C LEU A 92 -15.60 -44.16 -35.64
N ASP A 93 -14.30 -44.43 -35.56
CA ASP A 93 -13.67 -45.54 -36.29
C ASP A 93 -14.31 -46.89 -35.90
N GLN A 94 -14.54 -47.11 -34.60
CA GLN A 94 -15.22 -48.32 -34.11
C GLN A 94 -16.68 -48.41 -34.57
N ALA A 95 -17.41 -47.29 -34.57
CA ALA A 95 -18.80 -47.25 -35.02
C ALA A 95 -18.91 -47.53 -36.53
N VAL A 96 -18.00 -46.96 -37.33
CA VAL A 96 -17.93 -47.20 -38.79
C VAL A 96 -17.67 -48.66 -39.08
N ASP A 97 -16.69 -49.28 -38.41
CA ASP A 97 -16.38 -50.71 -38.60
C ASP A 97 -17.57 -51.60 -38.22
N THR A 98 -18.24 -51.29 -37.11
CA THR A 98 -19.44 -52.01 -36.66
C THR A 98 -20.58 -51.90 -37.68
N ILE A 99 -20.82 -50.71 -38.24
CA ILE A 99 -21.86 -50.48 -39.25
C ILE A 99 -21.49 -51.22 -40.55
N MET A 100 -20.26 -51.11 -41.02
CA MET A 100 -19.82 -51.80 -42.24
C MET A 100 -20.00 -53.31 -42.13
N ARG A 101 -19.64 -53.90 -40.99
CA ARG A 101 -19.84 -55.33 -40.73
C ARG A 101 -21.32 -55.74 -40.67
N ALA A 102 -22.21 -54.84 -40.23
CA ALA A 102 -23.64 -55.10 -40.16
C ALA A 102 -24.36 -54.92 -41.52
N VAL A 103 -23.79 -54.15 -42.44
CA VAL A 103 -24.39 -53.79 -43.73
C VAL A 103 -23.84 -54.62 -44.91
N LEU A 104 -22.67 -55.25 -44.75
CA LEU A 104 -22.13 -56.19 -45.73
C LEU A 104 -22.81 -57.58 -45.58
N PRO A 105 -23.45 -58.12 -46.65
CA PRO A 105 -24.12 -59.42 -46.63
C PRO A 105 -23.14 -60.62 -46.58
#